data_AF-M3GUJ9-F1
#
_entry.id   AF-M3GUJ9-F1
#
_cell.length_a   1.000
_cell.length_b   1.000
_cell.length_c   1.000
_cell.angle_alpha   90.00
_cell.angle_beta   90.00
_cell.angle_gamma   90.00
#
_symmetry.space_group_name_H-M   'P 1'
#
loop_
_entity.id
_entity.type
_entity.pdbx_description
1 polymer ?
#
loop_
_entity_poly.entity_id
_entity_poly.type
_entity_poly.pdbx_seq_one_letter_code
_entity_poly.pdbx_strand_id
1 'polypeptide(L)' 'MYVIDTTTDTVKEFWEAGNQPTGLDISPDNRYLVISDFLDHQIRVYRRDGF' A
#
# COMPACT_ATOMS: atom_id res chain seq x y z
N MET A 1 -4.93 4.47 -1.53
CA MET A 1 -3.89 3.93 -0.64
C MET A 1 -3.38 5.06 0.25
N TYR A 2 -3.31 4.88 1.57
CA TYR A 2 -2.81 5.88 2.51
C TYR A 2 -1.60 5.31 3.26
N VAL A 3 -0.58 6.14 3.45
CA VAL A 3 0.57 5.88 4.31
C VAL A 3 0.46 6.81 5.51
N ILE A 4 0.45 6.25 6.72
CA ILE A 4 0.31 6.99 7.97
C ILE A 4 1.67 7.00 8.68
N ASP A 5 2.12 8.18 9.11
CA ASP A 5 3.25 8.30 10.04
C ASP A 5 2.74 7.99 11.45
N THR A 6 3.26 6.93 12.06
CA THR A 6 2.83 6.45 13.39
C THR A 6 3.49 7.20 14.55
N THR A 7 4.40 8.12 14.28
CA THR A 7 4.99 9.00 15.32
C THR A 7 4.09 10.20 15.57
N THR A 8 3.44 10.70 14.51
CA THR A 8 2.59 11.90 14.55
C THR A 8 1.10 11.61 14.37
N ASP A 9 0.73 10.37 14.04
CA ASP A 9 -0.63 9.92 13.71
C ASP A 9 -1.29 10.73 12.58
N THR A 10 -0.48 11.13 11.58
CA THR A 10 -0.94 11.91 10.42
C THR A 10 -0.72 11.18 9.11
N VAL A 11 -1.54 11.47 8.11
CA VAL A 11 -1.32 11.00 6.73
C VAL A 11 -0.03 11.60 6.19
N LYS A 12 0.92 10.74 5.82
CA LYS A 12 2.19 11.12 5.19
C LYS A 12 2.04 11.28 3.69
N GLU A 13 1.46 10.28 3.03
CA GLU A 13 1.29 10.19 1.58
C GLU A 13 0.03 9.40 1.23
N PHE A 14 -0.55 9.66 0.06
CA PHE A 14 -1.64 8.84 -0.47
C PHE A 14 -1.70 8.90 -2.00
N TRP A 15 -2.26 7.86 -2.60
CA TRP A 15 -2.48 7.79 -4.04
C TRP A 15 -3.68 6.88 -4.39
N GLU A 16 -4.19 7.03 -5.60
CA GLU A 16 -5.27 6.20 -6.14
C GLU A 16 -4.76 4.78 -6.51
N ALA A 17 -5.59 3.78 -6.26
CA ALA A 17 -5.35 2.38 -6.63
C ALA A 17 -6.37 1.96 -7.72
N GLY A 18 -6.69 0.67 -7.85
CA GLY A 18 -7.75 0.20 -8.72
C GLY A 18 -9.13 0.16 -8.05
N ASN A 19 -10.05 -0.59 -8.66
CA ASN A 19 -11.42 -0.72 -8.17
C ASN A 19 -11.49 -1.60 -6.91
N GLN A 20 -12.06 -1.04 -5.84
CA GLN A 20 -12.27 -1.68 -4.54
C GLN A 20 -10.99 -2.34 -3.94
N PRO A 21 -9.94 -1.56 -3.60
CA PRO A 21 -8.78 -2.10 -2.91
C PRO A 21 -9.18 -2.73 -1.57
N THR A 22 -8.79 -3.98 -1.31
CA THR A 22 -9.29 -4.76 -0.17
C THR A 22 -8.18 -5.43 0.65
N GLY A 23 -7.48 -6.42 0.08
CA GLY A 23 -6.32 -7.04 0.73
C GLY A 23 -5.12 -6.10 0.76
N LEU A 24 -4.34 -6.14 1.83
CA LEU A 24 -3.13 -5.35 2.03
C LEU A 24 -2.15 -6.11 2.92
N ASP A 25 -0.89 -6.18 2.52
CA ASP A 25 0.20 -6.63 3.38
C ASP A 25 1.55 -6.03 2.95
N ILE A 26 2.54 -6.09 3.83
CA ILE A 26 3.90 -5.61 3.62
C ILE A 26 4.88 -6.78 3.78
N SER A 27 5.88 -6.86 2.90
CA SER A 27 6.90 -7.90 3.00
C SER A 27 7.72 -7.79 4.29
N PRO A 28 8.19 -8.91 4.88
CA PRO A 28 8.96 -8.88 6.14
C PRO A 28 10.27 -8.07 6.08
N ASP A 29 10.82 -7.88 4.89
CA ASP A 29 12.01 -7.07 4.64
C ASP A 29 11.71 -5.57 4.38
N ASN A 30 10.44 -5.17 4.50
CA ASN A 30 9.91 -3.82 4.29
C ASN A 30 10.03 -3.26 2.87
N ARG A 31 10.42 -4.08 1.88
CA ARG A 31 10.66 -3.62 0.50
C ARG A 31 9.40 -3.48 -0.31
N TYR A 32 8.39 -4.31 -0.06
CA TYR A 32 7.19 -4.39 -0.89
C TYR A 32 5.92 -4.16 -0.07
N LEU A 33 5.03 -3.33 -0.61
CA LEU A 33 3.62 -3.26 -0.23
C LEU A 33 2.81 -3.89 -1.37
N VAL A 34 1.89 -4.79 -1.03
CA VAL A 34 0.99 -5.42 -2.01
C VAL A 34 -0.45 -5.17 -1.60
N ILE A 35 -1.26 -4.77 -2.58
CA ILE A 35 -2.72 -4.67 -2.41
C ILE A 35 -3.44 -5.47 -3.50
N SER A 36 -4.66 -5.91 -3.20
CA SER A 36 -5.57 -6.45 -4.22
C SER A 36 -6.56 -5.38 -4.66
N ASP A 37 -6.59 -5.06 -5.96
CA ASP A 37 -7.71 -4.33 -6.55
C ASP A 37 -8.82 -5.35 -6.84
N PHE A 38 -9.76 -5.48 -5.90
CA PHE A 38 -10.67 -6.64 -5.85
C PHE A 38 -11.52 -6.77 -7.13
N LEU A 39 -12.09 -5.67 -7.62
CA LEU A 39 -12.95 -5.67 -8.80
C LEU A 39 -12.17 -5.60 -10.12
N ASP A 40 -10.85 -5.38 -10.07
CA ASP A 40 -9.98 -5.41 -11.24
C ASP A 40 -9.32 -6.78 -11.45
N HIS A 41 -9.53 -7.73 -10.53
CA HIS A 41 -8.95 -9.08 -10.59
C HIS A 41 -7.42 -9.09 -10.69
N GLN A 42 -6.76 -8.15 -10.02
CA GLN A 42 -5.31 -8.01 -10.03
C GLN A 42 -4.73 -7.63 -8.66
N ILE A 43 -3.42 -7.76 -8.53
CA ILE A 43 -2.65 -7.16 -7.44
C ILE A 43 -1.79 -6.02 -7.98
N ARG A 44 -1.56 -5.02 -7.13
CA ARG A 44 -0.55 -3.99 -7.37
C ARG A 44 0.58 -4.15 -6.36
N VAL A 45 1.81 -4.04 -6.85
CA VAL A 45 3.03 -4.15 -6.05
C VAL A 45 3.72 -2.79 -6.07
N TYR A 46 4.00 -2.25 -4.89
CA TYR A 46 4.75 -1.01 -4.70
C TYR A 46 6.07 -1.32 -4.00
N ARG A 47 7.14 -0.64 -4.40
CA ARG A 47 8.43 -0.70 -3.70
C ARG A 47 8.57 0.50 -2.78
N ARG A 48 9.05 0.28 -1.55
CA ARG A 48 9.40 1.34 -0.63
C ARG A 48 10.84 1.82 -0.88
N ASP A 49 11.01 3.12 -1.14
CA ASP A 49 12.34 3.69 -1.32
C ASP A 49 13.17 3.61 -0.03
N GLY A 50 14.47 3.34 -0.19
CA GLY A 50 15.39 3.18 0.94
C GLY A 50 15.37 1.81 1.62
N PHE A 51 14.64 0.83 1.05
CA PHE A 51 14.62 -0.57 1.48
C PHE A 51 15.00 -1.53 0.31
#